data_AF-A0A5B6X6R7-F1
#
_entry.id   AF-A0A5B6X6R7-F1
#
_cell.length_a   1.000
_cell.length_b   1.000
_cell.length_c   1.000
_cell.angle_alpha   90.00
_cell.angle_beta   90.00
_cell.angle_gamma   90.00
#
_symmetry.space_group_name_H-M   'P 1'
#
loop_
_entity.id
_entity.type
_entity.pdbx_description
1 polymer ?
#
loop_
_entity_poly.entity_id
_entity_poly.type
_entity_poly.pdbx_seq_one_letter_code
_entity_poly.pdbx_strand_id
1 'polypeptide(L)'
;MTFRILATSSLCPRHGGVWRVLSDPDFVMFPNSEFVEWLTMVLVSLTLEKGRIFCVALWAIWGERNSRIHDKTSSSGQEIARFVHSYLRELDGVRKKTQNL
;
A
#
# COMPACT_ATOMS: atom_id res chain seq x y z
N MET A 1 10.34 17.99 4.29
CA MET A 1 10.61 16.76 5.08
C MET A 1 9.69 15.64 4.57
N THR A 2 9.76 15.33 3.27
CA THR A 2 8.64 14.66 2.59
C THR A 2 9.18 13.87 1.40
N PHE A 3 8.59 12.70 1.13
CA PHE A 3 8.86 11.77 0.02
C PHE A 3 10.04 10.78 0.16
N ARG A 4 11.25 11.19 0.54
CA ARG A 4 12.39 10.24 0.70
C ARG A 4 12.15 9.16 1.77
N ILE A 5 11.28 9.45 2.73
CA ILE A 5 10.98 8.52 3.82
C ILE A 5 9.95 7.45 3.40
N LEU A 6 9.11 7.69 2.36
CA LEU A 6 8.16 6.68 1.89
C LEU A 6 8.88 5.52 1.19
N ALA A 7 9.86 5.81 0.32
CA ALA A 7 10.70 4.81 -0.34
C ALA A 7 11.54 3.99 0.65
N THR A 8 12.08 4.62 1.69
CA THR A 8 12.80 3.90 2.76
C THR A 8 11.86 3.15 3.70
N SER A 9 10.58 3.56 3.81
CA SER A 9 9.57 2.85 4.61
C SER A 9 9.10 1.57 3.91
N SER A 10 8.90 1.58 2.59
CA SER A 10 8.55 0.38 1.81
C SER A 10 9.69 -0.65 1.77
N LEU A 11 10.94 -0.19 1.82
CA LEU A 11 12.14 -1.02 1.94
C LEU A 11 12.51 -1.35 3.41
N CYS A 12 11.79 -0.84 4.40
CA CYS A 12 12.08 -1.10 5.81
C CYS A 12 11.61 -2.53 6.19
N PRO A 13 12.44 -3.35 6.86
CA PRO A 13 12.10 -4.74 7.21
C PRO A 13 10.77 -4.91 7.94
N ARG A 14 10.36 -3.88 8.70
CA ARG A 14 9.11 -3.88 9.49
C ARG A 14 7.85 -3.70 8.63
N HIS A 15 7.94 -3.03 7.47
CA HIS A 15 6.83 -2.90 6.51
C HIS A 15 6.94 -3.90 5.34
N GLY A 16 8.11 -4.51 5.13
CA GLY A 16 8.27 -5.66 4.24
C GLY A 16 7.30 -6.82 4.60
N GLY A 17 6.86 -6.91 5.85
CA GLY A 17 5.82 -7.85 6.28
C GLY A 17 4.42 -7.55 5.71
N VAL A 18 4.09 -6.28 5.44
CA VAL A 18 2.82 -5.90 4.78
C VAL A 18 2.85 -6.41 3.35
N TRP A 19 3.91 -6.06 2.62
CA TRP A 19 4.08 -6.49 1.22
C TRP A 19 4.20 -8.00 1.13
N ARG A 20 4.93 -8.69 2.00
CA ARG A 20 4.97 -10.16 1.99
C ARG A 20 3.59 -10.82 2.18
N VAL A 21 2.69 -10.17 2.92
CA VAL A 21 1.32 -10.67 3.14
C VAL A 21 0.40 -10.27 1.98
N LEU A 22 0.62 -9.10 1.36
CA LEU A 22 -0.21 -8.55 0.29
C LEU A 22 0.23 -8.92 -1.13
N SER A 23 1.48 -9.37 -1.31
CA SER A 23 2.15 -9.30 -2.61
C SER A 23 3.00 -10.52 -2.93
N ASP A 24 2.57 -11.15 -4.03
CA ASP A 24 3.36 -11.65 -5.17
C ASP A 24 4.74 -10.95 -5.33
N PRO A 25 5.78 -11.60 -5.87
CA PRO A 25 7.15 -11.04 -5.97
C PRO A 25 7.29 -9.72 -6.76
N ASP A 26 6.30 -9.36 -7.59
CA ASP A 26 6.37 -8.28 -8.58
C ASP A 26 6.51 -6.86 -7.98
N PHE A 27 6.14 -6.67 -6.72
CA PHE A 27 6.07 -5.33 -6.11
C PHE A 27 7.44 -4.82 -5.60
N VAL A 28 8.49 -5.65 -5.65
CA VAL A 28 9.86 -5.32 -5.22
C VAL A 28 10.80 -5.19 -6.42
N MET A 29 10.35 -4.53 -7.49
CA MET A 29 11.18 -4.22 -8.65
C MET A 29 11.71 -2.78 -8.59
N PHE A 30 12.90 -2.57 -9.16
CA PHE A 30 13.59 -1.27 -9.35
C PHE A 30 14.16 -0.59 -8.08
N PRO A 31 15.18 -1.19 -7.42
CA PRO A 31 15.80 -0.62 -6.22
C PRO A 31 16.65 0.65 -6.45
N ASN A 32 16.96 0.99 -7.71
CA ASN A 32 17.91 2.06 -8.06
C ASN A 32 17.25 3.30 -8.73
N SER A 33 15.93 3.34 -8.87
CA SER A 33 15.21 4.45 -9.51
C SER A 33 14.70 5.49 -8.50
N GLU A 34 14.56 6.75 -8.93
CA GLU A 34 13.96 7.82 -8.12
C GLU A 34 12.51 7.48 -7.75
N PHE A 35 12.01 7.94 -6.59
CA PHE A 35 10.71 7.50 -6.06
C PHE A 35 9.54 7.64 -7.05
N VAL A 36 9.46 8.77 -7.76
CA VAL A 36 8.39 9.03 -8.74
C VAL A 36 8.51 8.08 -9.92
N GLU A 37 9.74 7.84 -10.38
CA GLU A 37 10.03 6.93 -11.48
C GLU A 37 9.71 5.48 -11.08
N TRP A 38 10.17 5.04 -9.91
CA TRP A 38 9.83 3.76 -9.28
C TRP A 38 8.30 3.57 -9.20
N LEU A 39 7.60 4.56 -8.62
CA LEU A 39 6.15 4.50 -8.43
C LEU A 39 5.43 4.39 -9.77
N THR A 40 5.88 5.15 -10.77
CA THR A 40 5.32 5.12 -12.12
C THR A 40 5.57 3.76 -12.77
N MET A 41 6.79 3.23 -12.70
CA MET A 41 7.15 1.93 -13.26
C MET A 41 6.37 0.78 -12.63
N VAL A 42 6.21 0.79 -11.30
CA VAL A 42 5.39 -0.20 -10.58
C VAL A 42 3.94 -0.09 -11.04
N LEU A 43 3.33 1.10 -11.03
CA LEU A 43 1.92 1.26 -11.40
C LEU A 43 1.63 0.87 -12.85
N VAL A 44 2.52 1.17 -13.79
CA VAL A 44 2.37 0.80 -15.22
C VAL A 44 2.50 -0.71 -15.42
N SER A 45 3.25 -1.40 -14.55
CA SER A 45 3.51 -2.84 -14.66
C SER A 45 2.42 -3.70 -14.00
N LEU A 46 1.50 -3.11 -13.23
CA LEU A 46 0.45 -3.83 -12.52
C LEU A 46 -0.85 -3.89 -13.32
N THR A 47 -1.57 -5.01 -13.19
CA THR A 47 -2.98 -5.08 -13.62
C THR A 47 -3.83 -4.11 -12.79
N LEU A 48 -5.02 -3.74 -13.29
CA LEU A 48 -5.93 -2.85 -12.57
C LEU A 48 -6.26 -3.34 -11.15
N GLU A 49 -6.45 -4.65 -10.98
CA GLU A 49 -6.72 -5.26 -9.67
C GLU A 49 -5.52 -5.14 -8.73
N LYS A 50 -4.32 -5.54 -9.20
CA LYS A 50 -3.08 -5.42 -8.41
C LYS A 50 -2.75 -3.95 -8.11
N GLY A 51 -3.02 -3.03 -9.04
CA GLY A 51 -2.84 -1.59 -8.86
C GLY A 51 -3.75 -1.00 -7.78
N ARG A 52 -5.01 -1.45 -7.70
CA ARG A 52 -5.92 -1.06 -6.60
C ARG A 52 -5.39 -1.53 -5.25
N ILE A 53 -4.95 -2.79 -5.16
CA ILE A 53 -4.36 -3.32 -3.93
C ILE A 53 -3.13 -2.51 -3.53
N PHE A 54 -2.23 -2.25 -4.48
CA PHE A 54 -1.02 -1.47 -4.26
C PHE A 54 -1.30 -0.05 -3.75
N CYS A 55 -2.19 0.69 -4.41
CA CYS A 55 -2.53 2.05 -4.02
C CYS A 55 -3.15 2.12 -2.62
N VAL A 56 -4.08 1.20 -2.30
CA VAL A 56 -4.71 1.13 -0.98
C VAL A 56 -3.68 0.73 0.09
N ALA A 57 -2.80 -0.21 -0.21
CA ALA A 57 -1.72 -0.61 0.69
C ALA A 57 -0.75 0.55 0.98
N LEU A 58 -0.34 1.28 -0.06
CA LEU A 58 0.54 2.44 0.07
C LEU A 58 -0.11 3.53 0.94
N TRP A 59 -1.40 3.80 0.73
CA TRP A 59 -2.17 4.74 1.55
C TRP A 59 -2.29 4.28 3.01
N ALA A 60 -2.59 3.00 3.25
CA ALA A 60 -2.70 2.43 4.59
C ALA A 60 -1.36 2.49 5.35
N ILE A 61 -0.24 2.18 4.68
CA ILE A 61 1.11 2.29 5.25
C ILE A 61 1.43 3.75 5.58
N TRP A 62 1.05 4.69 4.72
CA TRP A 62 1.23 6.12 4.99
C TRP A 62 0.40 6.58 6.19
N GLY A 63 -0.87 6.17 6.28
CA GLY A 63 -1.75 6.49 7.42
C GLY A 63 -1.23 5.92 8.74
N GLU A 64 -0.82 4.65 8.75
CA GLU A 64 -0.19 4.00 9.91
C GLU A 64 1.06 4.76 10.36
N ARG A 65 1.89 5.20 9.42
CA ARG A 65 3.10 5.97 9.75
C ARG A 65 2.77 7.34 10.32
N ASN A 66 1.71 8.00 9.86
CA ASN A 66 1.25 9.24 10.46
C ASN A 66 0.72 9.00 11.88
N SER A 67 -0.09 7.96 12.10
CA SER A 67 -0.60 7.64 13.44
C SER A 67 0.52 7.26 14.40
N ARG A 68 1.59 6.59 13.95
CA ARG A 68 2.79 6.36 14.78
C ARG A 68 3.46 7.64 15.27
N ILE A 69 3.54 8.64 14.40
CA ILE A 69 4.18 9.92 14.71
C ILE A 69 3.33 10.74 15.67
N HIS A 70 1.99 10.68 15.53
CA HIS A 70 1.06 11.52 16.29
C HIS A 70 0.48 10.83 17.54
N ASP A 71 0.11 9.56 17.43
CA ASP A 71 -0.68 8.81 18.42
C ASP A 71 0.14 7.72 19.14
N LYS A 72 1.40 7.48 18.73
CA LYS A 72 2.32 6.43 19.26
C LYS A 72 1.76 4.99 19.16
N THR A 73 0.72 4.77 18.38
CA THR A 73 0.14 3.45 18.12
C THR A 73 0.95 2.75 17.02
N SER A 74 0.99 1.41 17.03
CA SER A 74 1.64 0.65 15.96
C SER A 74 0.87 -0.61 15.61
N SER A 75 0.41 -0.70 14.37
CA SER A 75 -0.17 -1.89 13.74
C SER A 75 0.91 -2.77 13.12
N SER A 76 0.75 -4.08 13.25
CA SER A 76 1.56 -5.09 12.57
C SER A 76 1.28 -5.11 11.07
N GLY A 77 2.20 -5.71 10.31
CA GLY A 77 2.03 -5.83 8.85
C GLY A 77 0.79 -6.64 8.45
N GLN A 78 0.41 -7.63 9.27
CA GLN A 78 -0.80 -8.44 9.07
C GLN A 78 -2.09 -7.65 9.31
N GLU A 79 -2.09 -6.73 10.28
CA GLU A 79 -3.25 -5.87 10.54
C GLU A 79 -3.47 -4.90 9.39
N ILE A 80 -2.40 -4.30 8.87
CA ILE A 80 -2.47 -3.43 7.69
C ILE A 80 -2.96 -4.21 6.47
N ALA A 81 -2.45 -5.43 6.24
CA ALA A 81 -2.90 -6.27 5.13
C ALA A 81 -4.40 -6.64 5.24
N ARG A 82 -4.85 -7.03 6.44
CA ARG A 82 -6.28 -7.30 6.71
C ARG A 82 -7.14 -6.07 6.47
N PHE A 83 -6.67 -4.90 6.91
CA PHE A 83 -7.33 -3.63 6.65
C PHE A 83 -7.48 -3.36 5.15
N VAL A 84 -6.40 -3.51 4.36
CA VAL A 84 -6.41 -3.31 2.91
C VAL A 84 -7.46 -4.20 2.24
N HIS A 85 -7.51 -5.50 2.55
CA HIS A 85 -8.50 -6.40 1.98
C HIS A 85 -9.93 -6.07 2.42
N SER A 86 -10.14 -5.70 3.69
CA SER A 86 -11.47 -5.28 4.16
C SER A 86 -11.97 -4.04 3.44
N TYR A 87 -11.10 -3.03 3.32
CA TYR A 87 -11.41 -1.78 2.66
C TYR A 87 -11.74 -1.98 1.17
N LEU A 88 -10.98 -2.83 0.46
CA LEU A 88 -11.28 -3.16 -0.94
C LEU A 88 -12.65 -3.84 -1.11
N ARG A 89 -13.01 -4.75 -0.19
CA ARG A 89 -14.34 -5.40 -0.21
C ARG A 89 -15.46 -4.40 0.02
N GLU A 90 -15.27 -3.45 0.94
CA GLU A 90 -16.23 -2.37 1.17
C GLU A 90 -16.39 -1.48 -0.07
N LEU A 91 -15.28 -1.08 -0.71
CA LEU A 91 -15.32 -0.30 -1.95
C LEU A 91 -16.04 -1.02 -3.08
N ASP A 92 -15.81 -2.32 -3.25
CA ASP A 92 -16.54 -3.11 -4.26
C ASP A 92 -18.03 -3.23 -3.92
N GLY A 93 -18.39 -3.28 -2.63
CA GLY A 93 -19.78 -3.24 -2.16
C GLY A 93 -20.47 -1.91 -2.46
N VAL A 94 -19.78 -0.79 -2.25
CA VAL A 94 -20.29 0.55 -2.58
C VAL A 94 -20.49 0.69 -4.09
N ARG A 95 -19.50 0.28 -4.91
CA ARG A 95 -19.62 0.34 -6.38
C ARG A 95 -20.85 -0.41 -6.90
N LYS A 96 -21.09 -1.62 -6.37
CA LYS A 96 -22.27 -2.42 -6.75
C LYS A 96 -23.59 -1.73 -6.40
N LYS A 97 -23.67 -1.05 -5.25
CA LYS A 97 -24.87 -0.28 -4.87
C LYS A 97 -25.10 0.91 -5.79
N THR A 98 -24.05 1.63 -6.16
CA THR A 98 -24.13 2.80 -7.05
C THR A 98 -24.52 2.43 -8.48
N GLN A 99 -24.14 1.24 -8.96
CA GLN A 99 -24.53 0.77 -10.31
C GLN A 99 -25.95 0.19 -10.39
N ASN A 100 -26.57 -0.08 -9.23
CA ASN A 100 -27.95 -0.59 -9.12
C ASN A 100 -28.97 0.52 -8.78
N LEU A 101 -28.53 1.78 -8.75
CA LEU A 101 -29.34 2.98 -8.53
C LEU A 101 -29.50 3.74 -9.85
#